data_AF-A0A2G2FTI6-F1
#
_entry.id   AF-A0A2G2FTI6-F1
#
_cell.length_a   1.000
_cell.length_b   1.000
_cell.length_c   1.000
_cell.angle_alpha   90.00
_cell.angle_beta   90.00
_cell.angle_gamma   90.00
#
_symmetry.space_group_name_H-M   'P 1'
#
loop_
_entity.id
_entity.type
_entity.pdbx_description
1 polymer ?
#
loop_
_entity_poly.entity_id
_entity_poly.type
_entity_poly.pdbx_seq_one_letter_code
_entity_poly.pdbx_strand_id
1 'polypeptide(L)'
;MANAPAPAAGPQLVFFGDSLTDSGNLYDAAGGLIEEEVRVTIGGATGSASDGITYAEYVSGLLDADPALNYAVAGAEAVFIAVG
;
A
#
# COMPACT_ATOMS: atom_id res chain seq x y z
N MET A 1 -19.67 -25.48 -27.83
CA MET A 1 -18.71 -25.52 -26.70
C MET A 1 -19.29 -24.59 -25.64
N ALA A 2 -19.55 -25.09 -24.43
CA ALA A 2 -20.08 -24.23 -23.36
C ALA A 2 -18.97 -23.28 -22.91
N ASN A 3 -19.25 -21.97 -22.83
CA ASN A 3 -18.37 -21.03 -22.16
C ASN A 3 -18.22 -21.48 -20.71
N ALA A 4 -16.99 -21.79 -20.29
CA ALA A 4 -16.70 -21.91 -18.87
C ALA A 4 -17.03 -20.56 -18.19
N PRO A 5 -17.63 -20.56 -17.00
CA PRO A 5 -17.80 -19.32 -16.25
C PRO A 5 -16.42 -18.71 -15.99
N ALA A 6 -16.32 -17.39 -16.13
CA ALA A 6 -15.11 -16.66 -15.75
C ALA A 6 -14.78 -16.97 -14.27
N PRO A 7 -13.49 -17.08 -13.91
CA PRO A 7 -13.10 -17.22 -12.51
C PRO A 7 -13.74 -16.09 -11.69
N ALA A 8 -14.22 -16.40 -10.49
CA ALA A 8 -14.72 -15.38 -9.58
C ALA A 8 -13.59 -14.38 -9.31
N ALA A 9 -13.84 -13.08 -9.47
CA ALA A 9 -12.86 -12.05 -9.16
C ALA A 9 -12.37 -12.22 -7.72
N GLY A 10 -11.06 -12.08 -7.50
CA GLY A 10 -10.47 -12.13 -6.16
C GLY A 10 -11.08 -11.08 -5.23
N PRO A 11 -10.94 -11.24 -3.90
CA PRO A 11 -11.47 -10.24 -2.97
C PRO A 11 -10.78 -8.89 -3.20
N GLN A 12 -11.54 -7.80 -3.15
CA GLN A 12 -10.93 -6.47 -3.10
C GLN A 12 -10.41 -6.20 -1.70
N LEU A 13 -9.11 -5.90 -1.60
CA LEU A 13 -8.47 -5.51 -0.34
C LEU A 13 -8.31 -4.00 -0.29
N VAL A 14 -8.62 -3.43 0.89
CA VAL A 14 -8.43 -2.01 1.18
C VAL A 14 -7.61 -1.88 2.46
N PHE A 15 -6.48 -1.21 2.38
CA PHE A 15 -5.55 -1.04 3.49
C PHE A 15 -5.54 0.40 4.00
N PHE A 16 -5.57 0.55 5.31
CA PHE A 16 -5.33 1.80 6.03
C PHE A 16 -4.27 1.53 7.09
N GLY A 17 -3.39 2.49 7.34
CA GLY A 17 -2.32 2.30 8.32
C GLY A 17 -1.19 3.29 8.14
N ASP A 18 -0.03 2.89 8.65
CA ASP A 18 1.20 3.68 8.69
C ASP A 18 2.28 3.06 7.81
N SER A 19 3.56 3.31 8.15
CA SER A 19 4.73 2.84 7.42
C SER A 19 4.84 1.32 7.31
N LEU A 20 4.18 0.53 8.16
CA LEU A 20 4.21 -0.93 8.07
C LEU A 20 3.35 -1.47 6.91
N THR A 21 2.45 -0.64 6.41
CA THR A 21 1.48 -0.99 5.36
C THR A 21 1.67 -0.14 4.11
N ASP A 22 2.19 1.08 4.26
CA ASP A 22 2.42 2.02 3.15
C ASP A 22 3.42 1.45 2.12
N SER A 23 2.93 1.26 0.89
CA SER A 23 3.69 0.75 -0.24
C SER A 23 4.14 1.85 -1.21
N GLY A 24 4.26 3.10 -0.75
CA GLY A 24 4.81 4.21 -1.54
C GLY A 24 3.99 5.50 -1.53
N ASN A 25 2.89 5.57 -0.80
CA ASN A 25 2.02 6.75 -0.74
C ASN A 25 2.75 7.96 -0.16
N LEU A 26 3.49 7.82 0.96
CA LEU A 26 4.31 8.94 1.45
C LEU A 26 5.43 9.29 0.47
N TYR A 27 6.07 8.28 -0.12
CA TYR A 27 7.14 8.49 -1.10
C TYR A 27 6.64 9.36 -2.25
N ASP A 28 5.50 9.01 -2.84
CA ASP A 28 4.86 9.74 -3.94
C ASP A 28 4.40 11.14 -3.51
N ALA A 29 3.78 11.26 -2.34
CA ALA A 29 3.35 12.55 -1.78
C ALA A 29 4.53 13.51 -1.54
N ALA A 30 5.73 12.98 -1.27
CA ALA A 30 6.94 13.77 -1.11
C ALA A 30 7.54 14.26 -2.44
N GLY A 31 7.02 13.80 -3.59
CA GLY A 31 7.47 14.19 -4.92
C GLY A 31 7.41 15.70 -5.15
N GLY A 32 8.58 16.31 -5.40
CA GLY A 32 8.70 17.76 -5.59
C GLY A 32 8.70 18.59 -4.30
N LEU A 33 8.50 17.98 -3.13
CA LEU A 33 8.68 18.62 -1.82
C LEU A 33 10.12 18.48 -1.31
N ILE A 34 10.76 17.36 -1.62
CA ILE A 34 12.16 17.08 -1.32
C ILE A 34 12.87 16.47 -2.53
N GLU A 35 14.20 16.50 -2.51
CA GLU A 35 15.05 15.96 -3.57
C GLU A 35 14.87 14.45 -3.75
N GLU A 36 14.93 13.97 -4.99
CA GLU A 36 14.75 12.56 -5.33
C GLU A 36 15.76 11.65 -4.60
N GLU A 37 17.02 12.08 -4.50
CA GLU A 37 18.06 11.33 -3.80
C GLU A 37 17.69 11.09 -2.32
N VAL A 38 17.08 12.07 -1.68
CA VAL A 38 16.60 11.94 -0.29
C VAL A 38 15.39 11.00 -0.21
N ARG A 39 14.44 11.12 -1.16
CA ARG A 39 13.29 10.20 -1.24
C ARG A 39 13.75 8.75 -1.38
N VAL A 40 14.65 8.48 -2.33
CA VAL A 40 15.23 7.15 -2.58
C VAL A 40 16.00 6.63 -1.37
N THR A 41 16.72 7.50 -0.66
CA THR A 41 17.45 7.11 0.57
C THR A 41 16.50 6.65 1.68
N ILE A 42 15.29 7.22 1.75
CA ILE A 42 14.31 6.91 2.79
C ILE A 42 13.42 5.72 2.39
N GLY A 43 12.87 5.71 1.18
CA GLY A 43 11.90 4.71 0.71
C GLY A 43 12.50 3.56 -0.10
N GLY A 44 13.80 3.60 -0.40
CA GLY A 44 14.47 2.58 -1.18
C GLY A 44 13.88 2.40 -2.58
N ALA A 45 14.07 1.20 -3.15
CA ALA A 45 13.61 0.87 -4.50
C ALA A 45 12.08 0.64 -4.60
N THR A 46 11.41 0.39 -3.47
CA THR A 46 9.97 0.11 -3.42
C THR A 46 9.13 1.32 -3.00
N GLY A 47 9.77 2.41 -2.54
CA GLY A 47 9.08 3.56 -1.96
C GLY A 47 8.48 3.30 -0.57
N SER A 48 8.61 2.08 -0.05
CA SER A 48 8.10 1.69 1.27
C SER A 48 9.16 1.87 2.36
N ALA A 49 8.77 1.84 3.63
CA ALA A 49 9.69 1.85 4.77
C ALA A 49 10.31 0.46 5.01
N SER A 50 10.87 -0.16 3.97
CA SER A 50 11.41 -1.52 3.98
C SER A 50 12.39 -1.74 2.82
N ASP A 51 13.25 -2.76 2.93
CA ASP A 51 14.13 -3.23 1.84
C ASP A 51 13.39 -4.13 0.83
N GLY A 52 12.07 -4.28 0.96
CA GLY A 52 11.24 -5.13 0.12
C GLY A 52 9.78 -4.73 0.16
N ILE A 53 8.90 -5.60 -0.34
CA ILE A 53 7.45 -5.38 -0.32
C ILE A 53 6.89 -5.37 1.10
N THR A 54 5.79 -4.67 1.30
CA THR A 54 5.04 -4.70 2.57
C THR A 54 4.25 -6.00 2.73
N TYR A 55 3.76 -6.26 3.96
CA TYR A 55 2.86 -7.41 4.17
C TYR A 55 1.57 -7.27 3.36
N ALA A 56 1.09 -6.04 3.13
CA ALA A 56 -0.13 -5.77 2.37
C ALA A 56 0.01 -6.19 0.91
N GLU A 57 1.14 -5.87 0.29
CA GLU A 57 1.48 -6.33 -1.06
C GLU A 57 1.61 -7.85 -1.12
N TYR A 58 2.26 -8.45 -0.12
CA TYR A 58 2.41 -9.91 -0.03
C TYR A 58 1.06 -10.62 0.08
N VAL A 59 0.16 -10.16 0.96
CA VAL A 59 -1.19 -10.73 1.13
C VAL A 59 -2.04 -10.55 -0.12
N SER A 60 -1.93 -9.41 -0.79
CA SER A 60 -2.65 -9.17 -2.05
C SER A 60 -2.23 -10.14 -3.14
N GLY A 61 -0.92 -10.38 -3.27
CA GLY A 61 -0.38 -11.38 -4.20
C GLY A 61 -0.80 -12.82 -3.84
N LEU A 62 -0.88 -13.16 -2.55
CA LEU A 62 -1.33 -14.49 -2.11
C LEU A 62 -2.80 -14.78 -2.41
N LEU A 63 -3.65 -13.74 -2.36
CA LEU A 63 -5.09 -13.89 -2.52
C LEU A 63 -5.57 -13.76 -3.97
N ASP A 64 -4.65 -13.52 -4.91
CA ASP A 64 -4.98 -13.13 -6.29
C ASP A 64 -6.02 -11.99 -6.29
N ALA A 65 -5.85 -11.07 -5.34
CA ALA A 65 -6.74 -9.94 -5.17
C ALA A 65 -6.58 -9.00 -6.37
N ASP A 66 -7.68 -8.41 -6.82
CA ASP A 66 -7.61 -7.21 -7.66
C ASP A 66 -6.67 -6.18 -7.00
N PRO A 67 -5.96 -5.32 -7.76
CA PRO A 67 -4.92 -4.45 -7.23
C PRO A 67 -5.37 -3.78 -5.94
N ALA A 68 -4.68 -4.10 -4.84
CA ALA A 68 -5.10 -3.66 -3.52
C ALA A 68 -5.14 -2.14 -3.45
N LEU A 69 -6.22 -1.59 -2.88
CA LEU A 69 -6.31 -0.17 -2.62
C LEU A 69 -5.57 0.14 -1.32
N ASN A 70 -4.39 0.75 -1.41
CA ASN A 70 -3.59 1.11 -0.25
C ASN A 70 -3.71 2.60 0.06
N TYR A 71 -4.31 2.94 1.20
CA TYR A 71 -4.44 4.30 1.73
C TYR A 71 -3.56 4.53 2.97
N ALA A 72 -2.69 3.57 3.31
CA ALA A 72 -1.73 3.77 4.39
C ALA A 72 -0.72 4.85 4.01
N VAL A 73 -0.37 5.72 4.94
CA VAL A 73 0.63 6.77 4.73
C VAL A 73 1.63 6.66 5.85
N ALA A 74 2.92 6.54 5.55
CA ALA A 74 3.94 6.51 6.57
C ALA A 74 3.85 7.76 7.48
N GLY A 75 3.85 7.53 8.79
CA GLY A 75 3.62 8.57 9.80
C GLY A 75 2.14 8.86 10.12
N ALA A 76 1.18 8.13 9.53
CA ALA A 76 -0.22 8.22 9.94
C ALA A 76 -0.41 7.75 11.38
N GLU A 77 -1.21 8.49 12.14
CA GLU A 77 -1.56 8.16 13.52
C GLU A 77 -3.03 7.76 13.65
N ALA A 78 -3.32 6.89 14.61
CA ALA A 78 -4.71 6.56 14.96
C ALA A 78 -5.36 7.75 15.67
N VAL A 79 -6.32 8.39 15.01
CA VAL A 79 -7.11 9.47 15.61
C VAL A 79 -8.33 8.87 16.30
N PHE A 80 -8.39 8.93 17.63
CA PHE A 80 -9.58 8.56 18.38
C PHE A 80 -10.45 9.79 18.64
N ILE A 81 -11.57 9.91 17.92
CA ILE A 81 -12.58 10.91 18.25
C ILE A 81 -13.52 10.30 19.28
N ALA A 82 -13.33 10.64 20.55
CA ALA A 82 -14.29 10.30 21.60
C ALA A 82 -15.56 11.12 21.35
N VAL A 83 -16.60 10.49 20.81
CA VAL A 83 -17.94 11.08 20.76
C VAL A 83 -18.58 10.86 22.12
N GLY A 84 -18.61 11.91 22.93
CA GLY A 84 -19.33 11.97 24.22
C GLY A 84 -20.72 12.59 24.06
#